data_AF-A0A8H7XV87-F1
#
_entry.id   AF-A0A8H7XV87-F1
#
_cell.length_a   1.000
_cell.length_b   1.000
_cell.length_c   1.000
_cell.angle_alpha   90.00
_cell.angle_beta   90.00
_cell.angle_gamma   90.00
#
_symmetry.space_group_name_H-M   'P 1'
#
loop_
_entity.id
_entity.type
_entity.pdbx_description
1 polymer ?
#
loop_
_entity_poly.entity_id
_entity_poly.type
_entity_poly.pdbx_seq_one_letter_code
_entity_poly.pdbx_strand_id
1 'polypeptide(L)'
;MESPSETMLSSPPCGQPATPLVLTNPGTQPSPRNQNSSVERPLAEVITEEFAPFDAENLVVQPFQEDVSRDAKFEQELSNMLLNAILETHAWASARPKHEAAMESQNLEDQISNIMSTEREQGMCSPTPSISSSFSMSSSFIRLPIIEKTRAKLADFVRKMKTAIAALTDI
;
A
#
# COMPACT_ATOMS: atom_id res chain seq x y z
N MET A 1 -38.44 -14.69 -2.43
CA MET A 1 -37.67 -15.87 -2.89
C MET A 1 -36.84 -15.39 -4.07
N GLU A 2 -35.66 -14.84 -3.80
CA GLU A 2 -34.75 -14.34 -4.82
C GLU A 2 -33.37 -14.96 -4.56
N SER A 3 -32.84 -15.61 -5.60
CA SER A 3 -31.52 -16.22 -5.61
C SER A 3 -30.43 -15.16 -5.72
N PRO A 4 -29.31 -15.25 -4.99
CA PRO A 4 -28.12 -14.51 -5.31
C PRO A 4 -27.23 -15.31 -6.27
N SER A 5 -27.01 -14.71 -7.44
CA SER A 5 -26.04 -15.11 -8.45
C SER A 5 -24.60 -14.93 -7.97
N GLU A 6 -23.74 -15.78 -8.51
CA GLU A 6 -22.30 -15.88 -8.32
C GLU A 6 -21.54 -14.54 -8.39
N THR A 7 -20.52 -14.38 -7.55
CA THR A 7 -19.38 -13.53 -7.87
C THR A 7 -18.12 -14.35 -7.65
N MET A 8 -17.51 -14.75 -8.77
CA MET A 8 -16.28 -15.52 -8.80
C MET A 8 -15.12 -14.68 -8.27
N LEU A 9 -14.59 -15.09 -7.11
CA LEU A 9 -13.29 -14.65 -6.60
C LEU A 9 -12.20 -15.29 -7.47
N SER A 10 -11.72 -14.54 -8.46
CA SER A 10 -10.49 -14.87 -9.18
C SER A 10 -9.30 -14.51 -8.29
N SER A 11 -8.72 -15.55 -7.68
CA SER A 11 -7.45 -15.44 -6.95
C SER A 11 -6.30 -15.09 -7.90
N PRO A 12 -5.36 -14.21 -7.53
CA PRO A 12 -4.12 -14.04 -8.27
C PRO A 12 -3.25 -15.31 -8.13
N PRO A 13 -2.55 -15.75 -9.19
CA PRO A 13 -1.62 -16.87 -9.10
C PRO A 13 -0.47 -16.52 -8.16
N CYS A 14 -0.37 -17.30 -7.08
CA CYS A 14 0.71 -17.29 -6.11
C CYS A 14 2.03 -17.65 -6.79
N GLY A 15 3.12 -17.11 -6.23
CA GLY A 15 4.46 -17.06 -6.78
C GLY A 15 4.95 -18.36 -7.42
N GLN A 16 5.47 -18.22 -8.64
CA GLN A 16 6.34 -19.23 -9.21
C GLN A 16 7.65 -19.29 -8.39
N PRO A 17 8.15 -20.49 -8.08
CA PRO A 17 9.42 -20.68 -7.39
C PRO A 17 10.57 -20.17 -8.26
N ALA A 18 11.51 -19.50 -7.59
CA ALA A 18 12.77 -19.03 -8.14
C ALA A 18 13.40 -20.11 -9.04
N THR A 19 13.54 -19.77 -10.32
CA THR A 19 14.47 -20.45 -11.21
C THR A 19 15.86 -20.37 -10.58
N PRO A 20 16.60 -21.49 -10.47
CA PRO A 20 17.99 -21.42 -10.08
C PRO A 20 18.71 -20.54 -11.10
N LEU A 21 19.40 -19.50 -10.61
CA LEU A 21 20.35 -18.71 -11.38
C LEU A 21 21.36 -19.68 -12.00
N VAL A 22 21.13 -20.02 -13.27
CA VAL A 22 22.16 -20.61 -14.10
C VAL A 22 23.22 -19.53 -14.21
N LEU A 23 24.36 -19.75 -13.54
CA LEU A 23 25.59 -19.02 -13.75
C LEU A 23 26.03 -19.31 -15.20
N THR A 24 25.36 -18.65 -16.16
CA THR A 24 25.68 -18.77 -17.57
C THR A 24 26.80 -17.79 -17.80
N ASN A 25 28.02 -18.28 -17.58
CA ASN A 25 29.26 -17.60 -17.88
C ASN A 25 29.24 -17.18 -19.37
N PRO A 26 29.06 -15.88 -19.73
CA PRO A 26 29.07 -15.47 -21.13
C PRO A 26 30.52 -15.18 -21.50
N GLY A 27 31.28 -16.23 -21.78
CA GLY A 27 32.71 -16.09 -22.03
C GLY A 27 33.39 -17.29 -22.66
N THR A 28 32.66 -18.20 -23.31
CA THR A 28 33.29 -19.16 -24.22
C THR A 28 33.13 -18.63 -25.63
N GLN A 29 34.03 -17.73 -26.01
CA GLN A 29 34.29 -17.43 -27.40
C GLN A 29 34.60 -18.79 -28.09
N PRO A 30 33.91 -19.17 -29.19
CA PRO A 30 34.28 -20.35 -29.94
C PRO A 30 35.62 -20.09 -30.61
N SER A 31 36.70 -20.40 -29.92
CA SER A 31 38.01 -20.54 -30.54
C SER A 31 37.84 -21.59 -31.66
N PRO A 32 38.25 -21.33 -32.90
CA PRO A 32 38.20 -22.33 -33.95
C PRO A 32 39.07 -23.49 -33.49
N ARG A 33 38.40 -24.57 -33.06
CA ARG A 33 39.03 -25.81 -32.63
C ARG A 33 39.69 -26.44 -33.86
N ASN A 34 40.90 -25.98 -34.13
CA ASN A 34 41.75 -26.50 -35.19
C ASN A 34 42.08 -27.94 -34.80
N GLN A 35 41.41 -28.90 -35.45
CA GLN A 35 41.65 -30.32 -35.30
C GLN A 35 42.95 -30.70 -35.99
N ASN A 36 44.08 -30.18 -35.48
CA ASN A 36 45.39 -30.60 -35.92
C ASN A 36 45.98 -31.52 -34.85
N SER A 37 46.31 -32.72 -35.31
CA SER A 37 47.10 -33.78 -34.68
C SER A 37 47.97 -33.36 -33.49
N SER A 38 47.95 -34.18 -32.45
CA SER A 38 48.78 -34.13 -31.23
C SER A 38 50.29 -34.07 -31.52
N VAL A 39 50.77 -32.92 -31.95
CA VAL A 39 52.18 -32.54 -31.90
C VAL A 39 52.33 -31.81 -30.56
N GLU A 40 52.98 -32.45 -29.60
CA GLU A 40 53.35 -31.78 -28.34
C GLU A 40 54.14 -30.52 -28.70
N ARG A 41 53.58 -29.35 -28.41
CA ARG A 41 54.29 -28.09 -28.60
C ARG A 41 55.48 -28.08 -27.64
N PRO A 42 56.69 -27.73 -28.09
CA PRO A 42 57.84 -27.58 -27.22
C PRO A 42 57.51 -26.65 -26.05
N LEU A 43 57.79 -27.07 -24.81
CA LEU A 43 57.51 -26.27 -23.61
C LEU A 43 58.13 -24.88 -23.67
N ALA A 44 59.28 -24.76 -24.33
CA ALA A 44 59.96 -23.49 -24.56
C ALA A 44 59.09 -22.49 -25.35
N GLU A 45 58.34 -22.96 -26.35
CA GLU A 45 57.46 -22.14 -27.19
C GLU A 45 56.26 -21.62 -26.41
N VAL A 46 55.67 -22.46 -25.55
CA VAL A 46 54.53 -22.12 -24.68
C VAL A 46 54.93 -21.08 -23.61
N ILE A 47 56.14 -21.19 -23.06
CA ILE A 47 56.61 -20.23 -22.04
C ILE A 47 56.99 -18.88 -22.66
N THR A 48 57.39 -18.85 -23.93
CA THR A 48 57.65 -17.60 -24.66
C THR A 48 56.39 -16.95 -25.25
N GLU A 49 55.24 -17.64 -25.27
CA GLU A 49 54.00 -17.06 -25.75
C GLU A 49 53.52 -15.98 -24.78
N GLU A 50 53.43 -14.74 -25.26
CA GLU A 50 52.91 -13.63 -24.48
C GLU A 50 51.40 -13.82 -24.28
N PHE A 51 50.95 -13.79 -23.02
CA PHE A 51 49.53 -13.85 -22.72
C PHE A 51 48.83 -12.64 -23.32
N ALA A 52 47.65 -12.88 -23.91
CA ALA A 52 46.78 -11.79 -24.32
C ALA A 52 46.52 -10.85 -23.13
N PRO A 53 46.57 -9.52 -23.34
CA PRO A 53 46.32 -8.57 -22.26
C PRO A 53 44.92 -8.78 -21.69
N PHE A 54 44.84 -8.89 -20.37
CA PHE A 54 43.58 -9.07 -19.67
C PHE A 54 42.81 -7.74 -19.61
N ASP A 55 41.61 -7.72 -20.19
CA ASP A 55 40.72 -6.57 -20.17
C ASP A 55 39.87 -6.59 -18.88
N ALA A 56 40.49 -6.13 -17.79
CA ALA A 56 39.84 -6.05 -16.48
C ALA A 56 38.64 -5.10 -16.47
N GLU A 57 38.68 -4.05 -17.28
CA GLU A 57 37.66 -2.99 -17.29
C GLU A 57 36.32 -3.55 -17.78
N ASN A 58 36.32 -4.17 -18.96
CA ASN A 58 35.08 -4.66 -19.56
C ASN A 58 34.60 -5.97 -18.93
N LEU A 59 35.51 -6.83 -18.45
CA LEU A 59 35.15 -8.15 -17.91
C LEU A 59 34.77 -8.12 -16.43
N VAL A 60 35.28 -7.15 -15.66
CA VAL A 60 35.07 -7.11 -14.21
C VAL A 60 34.46 -5.78 -13.78
N VAL A 61 35.04 -4.65 -14.15
CA VAL A 61 34.59 -3.35 -13.61
C VAL A 61 33.20 -2.98 -14.13
N GLN A 62 32.97 -3.09 -15.43
CA GLN A 62 31.72 -2.66 -16.06
C GLN A 62 30.49 -3.44 -15.55
N PRO A 63 30.47 -4.78 -15.48
CA PRO A 63 29.30 -5.52 -14.98
C PRO A 63 28.93 -5.16 -13.54
N PHE A 64 29.92 -4.94 -12.68
CA PHE A 64 29.66 -4.52 -11.30
C PHE A 64 29.07 -3.10 -11.24
N GLN A 65 29.56 -2.19 -12.08
CA GLN A 65 29.02 -0.84 -12.16
C GLN A 65 27.57 -0.84 -12.68
N GLU A 66 27.28 -1.68 -13.68
CA GLU A 66 25.92 -1.88 -14.19
C GLU A 66 25.00 -2.46 -13.11
N ASP A 67 25.46 -3.45 -12.34
CA ASP A 67 24.71 -4.02 -11.23
C ASP A 67 24.40 -3.01 -10.13
N VAL A 68 25.38 -2.21 -9.71
CA VAL A 68 25.16 -1.13 -8.74
C VAL A 68 24.13 -0.12 -9.26
N SER A 69 24.21 0.25 -10.54
CA SER A 69 23.25 1.18 -11.15
C SER A 69 21.83 0.61 -11.21
N ARG A 70 21.71 -0.69 -11.49
CA ARG A 70 20.45 -1.42 -11.56
C ARG A 70 19.82 -1.52 -10.17
N ASP A 71 20.60 -1.84 -9.15
CA ASP A 71 20.12 -1.93 -7.77
C ASP A 71 19.64 -0.57 -7.28
N ALA A 72 20.38 0.51 -7.52
CA ALA A 72 19.96 1.86 -7.16
C ALA A 72 18.62 2.25 -7.83
N LYS A 73 18.43 1.88 -9.10
CA LYS A 73 17.18 2.13 -9.82
C LYS A 73 16.03 1.30 -9.24
N PHE A 74 16.28 0.04 -8.91
CA PHE A 74 15.29 -0.85 -8.31
C PHE A 74 14.85 -0.34 -6.93
N GLU A 75 15.79 0.07 -6.08
CA GLU A 75 15.48 0.65 -4.76
C GLU A 75 14.60 1.91 -4.89
N GLN A 76 14.90 2.76 -5.86
CA GLN A 76 14.10 3.95 -6.13
C GLN A 76 12.68 3.59 -6.59
N GLU A 77 12.54 2.65 -7.52
CA GLU A 77 11.25 2.22 -8.04
C GLU A 77 10.40 1.54 -6.95
N LEU A 78 11.01 0.66 -6.16
CA LEU A 78 10.36 0.00 -5.04
C LEU A 78 9.88 1.01 -3.99
N SER A 79 10.73 1.98 -3.64
CA SER A 79 10.39 3.04 -2.69
C SER A 79 9.20 3.88 -3.17
N ASN A 80 9.18 4.22 -4.47
CA ASN A 80 8.08 4.95 -5.07
C ASN A 80 6.77 4.13 -5.06
N MET A 81 6.84 2.86 -5.45
CA MET A 81 5.69 1.96 -5.43
C MET A 81 5.10 1.81 -4.02
N LEU A 82 5.96 1.62 -3.02
CA LEU A 82 5.54 1.50 -1.63
C LEU A 82 4.89 2.80 -1.13
N LEU A 83 5.47 3.95 -1.45
CA LEU A 83 4.91 5.24 -1.07
C LEU A 83 3.52 5.44 -1.68
N ASN A 84 3.34 5.13 -2.97
CA ASN A 84 2.04 5.23 -3.64
C ASN A 84 1.00 4.30 -2.98
N ALA A 85 1.36 3.04 -2.71
CA ALA A 85 0.47 2.10 -2.05
C ALA A 85 0.02 2.59 -0.66
N ILE A 86 0.93 3.17 0.12
CA ILE A 86 0.61 3.76 1.43
C ILE A 86 -0.34 4.95 1.27
N LEU A 87 -0.07 5.84 0.33
CA LEU A 87 -0.89 7.04 0.10
C LEU A 87 -2.31 6.67 -0.36
N GLU A 88 -2.43 5.73 -1.31
CA GLU A 88 -3.71 5.24 -1.79
C GLU A 88 -4.51 4.55 -0.69
N THR A 89 -3.85 3.69 0.09
CA THR A 89 -4.48 2.98 1.22
C THR A 89 -4.96 3.99 2.27
N HIS A 90 -4.15 4.99 2.59
CA HIS A 90 -4.52 6.04 3.53
C HIS A 90 -5.70 6.87 3.00
N ALA A 91 -5.66 7.29 1.73
CA ALA A 91 -6.72 8.04 1.10
C ALA A 91 -8.04 7.26 1.17
N TRP A 92 -8.02 5.98 0.80
CA TRP A 92 -9.19 5.10 0.84
C TRP A 92 -9.71 4.88 2.27
N ALA A 93 -8.83 4.55 3.20
CA ALA A 93 -9.19 4.34 4.61
C ALA A 93 -9.73 5.62 5.29
N SER A 94 -9.30 6.79 4.84
CA SER A 94 -9.78 8.07 5.37
C SER A 94 -11.11 8.53 4.75
N ALA A 95 -11.36 8.20 3.49
CA ALA A 95 -12.57 8.58 2.76
C ALA A 95 -13.76 7.68 3.11
N ARG A 96 -13.52 6.36 3.23
CA ARG A 96 -14.57 5.35 3.39
C ARG A 96 -15.45 5.54 4.64
N PRO A 97 -14.91 5.76 5.86
CA PRO A 97 -15.75 5.96 7.04
C PRO A 97 -16.66 7.18 6.95
N LYS A 98 -16.19 8.27 6.30
CA LYS A 98 -17.00 9.47 6.10
C LYS A 98 -18.16 9.20 5.15
N HIS A 99 -17.89 8.49 4.05
CA HIS A 99 -18.91 8.10 3.09
C HIS A 99 -19.95 7.17 3.73
N GLU A 100 -19.51 6.14 4.46
CA GLU A 100 -20.41 5.21 5.14
C GLU A 100 -21.28 5.91 6.18
N ALA A 101 -20.70 6.79 7.01
CA ALA A 101 -21.47 7.57 7.98
C ALA A 101 -22.48 8.52 7.32
N ALA A 102 -22.11 9.16 6.20
CA ALA A 102 -23.03 10.04 5.46
C ALA A 102 -24.21 9.25 4.86
N MET A 103 -23.93 8.08 4.28
CA MET A 103 -24.95 7.19 3.75
C MET A 103 -25.90 6.68 4.83
N GLU A 104 -25.38 6.32 6.00
CA GLU A 104 -26.21 5.89 7.13
C GLU A 104 -27.07 7.04 7.68
N SER A 105 -26.52 8.24 7.80
CA SER A 105 -27.28 9.44 8.19
C SER A 105 -28.42 9.72 7.23
N GLN A 106 -28.16 9.69 5.92
CA GLN A 106 -29.19 9.90 4.90
C GLN A 106 -30.30 8.86 4.99
N ASN A 107 -29.94 7.58 5.15
CA ASN A 107 -30.92 6.50 5.29
C ASN A 107 -31.82 6.69 6.52
N LEU A 108 -31.26 7.14 7.65
CA LEU A 108 -32.06 7.45 8.84
C LEU A 108 -32.98 8.65 8.62
N GLU A 109 -32.51 9.71 7.95
CA GLU A 109 -33.33 10.87 7.59
C GLU A 109 -34.49 10.49 6.68
N ASP A 110 -34.25 9.61 5.70
CA ASP A 110 -35.27 9.11 4.79
C ASP A 110 -36.32 8.25 5.55
N GLN A 111 -35.88 7.40 6.47
CA GLN A 111 -36.77 6.61 7.32
C GLN A 111 -37.63 7.50 8.22
N ILE A 112 -37.04 8.52 8.86
CA ILE A 112 -37.78 9.50 9.68
C ILE A 112 -38.82 10.22 8.81
N SER A 113 -38.42 10.67 7.62
CA SER A 113 -39.32 11.36 6.68
C SER A 113 -40.49 10.48 6.25
N ASN A 114 -40.22 9.20 5.99
CA ASN A 114 -41.26 8.21 5.68
C ASN A 114 -42.23 8.03 6.85
N ILE A 115 -41.71 7.80 8.07
CA ILE A 115 -42.54 7.68 9.28
C ILE A 115 -43.42 8.91 9.46
N MET A 116 -42.85 10.12 9.37
CA MET A 116 -43.63 11.36 9.49
C MET A 116 -44.73 11.48 8.42
N SER A 117 -44.48 11.00 7.19
CA SER A 117 -45.53 10.95 6.16
C SER A 117 -46.65 9.99 6.56
N THR A 118 -46.30 8.79 7.03
CA THR A 118 -47.30 7.80 7.44
C THR A 118 -48.09 8.23 8.68
N GLU A 119 -47.47 8.90 9.66
CA GLU A 119 -48.15 9.43 10.85
C GLU A 119 -49.11 10.57 10.50
N ARG A 120 -48.73 11.40 9.53
CA ARG A 120 -49.57 12.46 8.98
C ARG A 120 -50.82 11.88 8.30
N GLU A 121 -50.66 10.82 7.51
CA GLU A 121 -51.77 10.13 6.84
C GLU A 121 -52.71 9.44 7.82
N GLN A 122 -52.20 8.92 8.93
CA GLN A 122 -53.00 8.29 10.00
C GLN A 122 -53.72 9.32 10.91
N GLY A 123 -53.52 10.62 10.69
CA GLY A 123 -54.12 11.69 11.51
C GLY A 123 -53.54 11.81 12.92
N MET A 124 -52.38 11.19 13.19
CA MET A 124 -51.71 11.23 14.49
C MET A 124 -50.84 12.49 14.67
N CYS A 125 -50.47 13.16 13.57
CA CYS A 125 -49.85 14.49 13.62
C CYS A 125 -50.90 15.60 13.78
N SER A 126 -51.44 15.81 14.98
CA SER A 126 -52.06 17.10 15.29
C SER A 126 -50.96 18.17 15.38
N PRO A 127 -51.05 19.31 14.67
CA PRO A 127 -50.09 20.40 14.83
C PRO A 127 -50.10 20.83 16.29
N THR A 128 -49.00 20.63 16.99
CA THR A 128 -48.83 21.18 18.33
C THR A 128 -49.05 22.70 18.21
N PRO A 129 -50.00 23.28 18.97
CA PRO A 129 -50.17 24.72 18.94
C PRO A 129 -48.85 25.35 19.36
N SER A 130 -48.38 26.28 18.53
CA SER A 130 -47.20 27.10 18.73
C SER A 130 -47.32 27.88 20.04
N ILE A 131 -46.85 27.28 21.14
CA ILE A 131 -46.62 28.01 22.37
C ILE A 131 -45.34 28.83 22.13
N SER A 132 -45.55 30.10 21.81
CA SER A 132 -44.56 31.15 22.00
C SER A 132 -43.92 30.99 23.38
N SER A 133 -42.71 30.46 23.42
CA SER A 133 -41.82 30.67 24.54
C SER A 133 -40.39 30.76 24.02
N SER A 134 -39.79 31.90 24.31
CA SER A 134 -38.43 32.28 24.00
C SER A 134 -37.46 31.31 24.67
N PHE A 135 -37.13 30.20 24.02
CA PHE A 135 -35.96 29.41 24.37
C PHE A 135 -35.03 29.38 23.18
N SER A 136 -33.98 30.19 23.34
CA SER A 136 -32.74 30.26 22.57
C SER A 136 -32.47 29.00 21.76
N MET A 137 -32.43 29.13 20.43
CA MET A 137 -31.86 28.15 19.52
C MET A 137 -30.40 27.90 19.91
N SER A 138 -30.17 26.88 20.72
CA SER A 138 -28.86 26.25 20.80
C SER A 138 -29.04 24.90 20.15
N SER A 139 -28.56 24.81 18.90
CA SER A 139 -28.55 23.64 18.01
C SER A 139 -27.72 22.49 18.60
N SER A 140 -28.16 21.97 19.74
CA SER A 140 -27.62 20.77 20.37
C SER A 140 -28.39 19.58 19.83
N PHE A 141 -28.08 19.23 18.59
CA PHE A 141 -28.32 17.89 18.06
C PHE A 141 -27.95 16.88 19.14
N ILE A 142 -28.91 16.03 19.49
CA ILE A 142 -28.78 14.74 20.18
C ILE A 142 -27.34 14.44 20.63
N ARG A 143 -26.93 14.98 21.78
CA ARG A 143 -25.71 14.53 22.46
C ARG A 143 -26.02 13.14 23.03
N LEU A 144 -25.85 12.12 22.20
CA LEU A 144 -25.80 10.73 22.66
C LEU A 144 -24.71 10.66 23.75
N PRO A 145 -25.05 10.37 25.02
CA PRO A 145 -24.09 10.39 26.14
C PRO A 145 -22.93 9.40 25.96
N ILE A 146 -23.10 8.44 25.05
CA ILE A 146 -22.08 7.49 24.63
C ILE A 146 -20.94 8.19 23.86
N ILE A 147 -21.26 9.14 22.97
CA ILE A 147 -20.25 9.85 22.14
C ILE A 147 -19.38 10.76 23.01
N GLU A 148 -19.96 11.41 24.03
CA GLU A 148 -19.18 12.21 24.98
C GLU A 148 -18.20 11.36 25.79
N LYS A 149 -18.61 10.17 26.23
CA LYS A 149 -17.75 9.26 27.00
C LYS A 149 -16.56 8.79 26.16
N THR A 150 -16.77 8.52 24.87
CA THR A 150 -15.70 8.13 23.94
C THR A 150 -14.76 9.32 23.65
N ARG A 151 -15.31 10.52 23.47
CA ARG A 151 -14.53 11.76 23.27
C ARG A 151 -13.67 12.11 24.49
N ALA A 152 -14.21 11.97 25.70
CA ALA A 152 -13.48 12.18 26.94
C ALA A 152 -12.32 11.19 27.10
N LYS A 153 -12.57 9.89 26.85
CA LYS A 153 -11.53 8.84 26.89
C LYS A 153 -10.43 9.07 25.86
N LEU A 154 -10.78 9.50 24.64
CA LEU A 154 -9.82 9.82 23.59
C LEU A 154 -8.95 11.03 23.98
N ALA A 155 -9.56 12.07 24.53
CA ALA A 155 -8.82 13.25 24.99
C ALA A 155 -7.82 12.92 26.11
N ASP A 156 -8.20 12.07 27.07
CA ASP A 156 -7.31 11.60 28.13
C ASP A 156 -6.18 10.73 27.59
N PHE A 157 -6.46 9.86 26.61
CA PHE A 157 -5.44 9.04 25.96
C PHE A 157 -4.41 9.90 25.22
N VAL A 158 -4.86 10.85 24.40
CA VAL A 158 -3.98 11.78 23.67
C VAL A 158 -3.14 12.60 24.66
N ARG A 159 -3.72 13.04 25.77
CA ARG A 159 -2.98 13.75 26.82
C ARG A 159 -1.88 12.88 27.41
N LYS A 160 -2.18 11.63 27.80
CA LYS A 160 -1.20 10.68 28.33
C LYS A 160 -0.07 10.40 27.33
N MET A 161 -0.40 10.23 26.06
CA MET A 161 0.59 9.99 25.02
C MET A 161 1.51 11.19 24.81
N LYS A 162 0.96 12.42 24.77
CA LYS A 162 1.76 13.65 24.70
C LYS A 162 2.70 13.77 25.90
N THR A 163 2.22 13.49 27.11
CA THR A 163 3.05 13.50 28.32
C THR A 163 4.15 12.44 28.26
N ALA A 164 3.84 11.22 27.81
CA ALA A 164 4.83 10.15 27.69
C ALA A 164 5.91 10.51 26.65
N ILE A 165 5.51 11.07 25.50
CA ILE A 165 6.45 11.52 24.46
C ILE A 165 7.33 12.64 25.01
N ALA A 166 6.76 13.65 25.67
CA ALA A 166 7.53 14.75 26.28
C ALA A 166 8.55 14.23 27.30
N ALA A 167 8.15 13.29 28.16
CA ALA A 167 9.05 12.67 29.14
C ALA A 167 10.17 11.82 28.50
N LEU A 168 9.97 11.32 27.28
CA LEU A 168 10.98 10.56 26.54
C LEU A 168 11.88 11.43 25.66
N THR A 169 11.48 12.67 25.39
CA THR A 169 12.21 13.58 24.48
C THR A 169 12.96 14.69 25.21
N ASP A 170 12.80 14.85 26.53
CA ASP A 170 13.59 15.75 27.40
C ASP A 170 13.88 17.14 26.79
N ILE A 171 12.83 17.74 26.21
CA ILE A 171 12.77 19.17 25.83
C ILE A 171 11.86 19.89 26.83
#